data_AF-A0A7S2VMN2-F1
#
_entry.id   AF-A0A7S2VMN2-F1
#
_cell.length_a   1.000
_cell.length_b   1.000
_cell.length_c   1.000
_cell.angle_alpha   90.00
_cell.angle_beta   90.00
_cell.angle_gamma   90.00
#
_symmetry.space_group_name_H-M   'P 1'
#
loop_
_entity.id
_entity.type
_entity.pdbx_description
1 polymer ?
#
loop_
_entity_poly.entity_id
_entity_poly.type
_entity_poly.pdbx_seq_one_letter_code
_entity_poly.pdbx_strand_id
1 'polypeptide(L)'
;TVPNPFHAPSPAATCRVRRLPTAGGIERGVASMEITILDAENLPRKPVVAIHAGCVRRQAKLEVNQPIHIPEPGPQGGTVSLSVMTQLASHTLLEAGSTPQGDECSIPVRGPSGASSEVKLRVQRAGAPAAAPDVAKPAPKAGGIDTVGLTKDYLDEHQLQQLLQDLIQNVLRAQPENPYRYMVKTLRESKKERG
;
A
#
# COMPACT_ATOMS: atom_id res chain seq x y z
N THR A 1 -48.94 -1.79 32.67
CA THR A 1 -47.93 -1.67 31.61
C THR A 1 -46.59 -1.42 32.26
N VAL A 2 -45.77 -2.47 32.39
CA VAL A 2 -44.45 -2.39 33.01
C VAL A 2 -43.47 -1.84 31.97
N PRO A 3 -42.68 -0.80 32.25
CA PRO A 3 -41.70 -0.29 31.30
C PRO A 3 -40.55 -1.31 31.15
N ASN A 4 -40.25 -1.63 29.89
CA ASN A 4 -39.20 -2.56 29.49
C ASN A 4 -37.81 -1.91 29.73
N PRO A 5 -36.92 -2.47 30.59
CA PRO A 5 -35.70 -1.79 30.99
C PRO A 5 -34.46 -2.12 30.14
N PHE A 6 -34.59 -2.83 29.01
CA PHE A 6 -33.45 -3.25 28.21
C PHE A 6 -33.36 -2.51 26.88
N HIS A 7 -32.83 -1.29 26.92
CA HIS A 7 -32.18 -0.67 25.76
C HIS A 7 -31.06 0.24 26.27
N ALA A 8 -30.02 -0.40 26.83
CA ALA A 8 -28.75 0.28 27.06
C ALA A 8 -28.07 0.45 25.68
N PRO A 9 -27.54 1.64 25.34
CA PRO A 9 -26.68 1.78 24.18
C PRO A 9 -25.43 0.92 24.40
N SER A 10 -25.21 -0.04 23.50
CA SER A 10 -23.98 -0.84 23.45
C SER A 10 -22.77 0.10 23.41
N PRO A 11 -21.75 -0.08 24.28
CA PRO A 11 -20.57 0.78 24.26
C PRO A 11 -19.86 0.61 22.90
N ALA A 12 -19.70 1.71 22.20
CA ALA A 12 -18.90 1.76 20.98
C ALA A 12 -17.42 1.64 21.34
N ALA A 13 -16.65 0.93 20.52
CA ALA A 13 -15.21 0.82 20.68
C ALA A 13 -14.59 2.23 20.78
N THR A 14 -13.82 2.47 21.84
CA THR A 14 -13.17 3.77 22.07
C THR A 14 -11.74 3.71 21.55
N CYS A 15 -11.43 4.59 20.61
CA CYS A 15 -10.09 4.70 20.02
C CYS A 15 -9.42 6.00 20.45
N ARG A 16 -8.12 5.93 20.75
CA ARG A 16 -7.31 7.11 20.99
C ARG A 16 -6.29 7.30 19.89
N VAL A 17 -6.15 8.55 19.49
CA VAL A 17 -5.22 9.01 18.49
C VAL A 17 -4.25 9.99 19.15
N ARG A 18 -2.94 9.77 19.01
CA ARG A 18 -1.90 10.67 19.50
C ARG A 18 -0.92 11.00 18.37
N ARG A 19 -0.47 12.25 18.29
CA ARG A 19 0.65 12.65 17.43
C ARG A 19 1.94 12.52 18.23
N LEU A 20 2.95 11.90 17.64
CA LEU A 20 4.27 11.81 18.27
C LEU A 20 5.06 13.08 17.92
N PRO A 21 5.72 13.73 18.89
CA PRO A 21 6.57 14.86 18.61
C PRO A 21 7.79 14.42 17.78
N THR A 22 7.98 15.05 16.62
CA THR A 22 9.19 14.86 15.81
C THR A 22 10.37 15.45 16.57
N ALA A 23 11.31 14.61 17.04
CA ALA A 23 12.51 15.08 17.71
C ALA A 23 13.32 15.99 16.77
N GLY A 24 13.68 17.18 17.25
CA GLY A 24 14.33 18.22 16.47
C GLY A 24 15.67 17.79 15.87
N GLY A 25 15.76 17.89 14.55
CA GLY A 25 16.95 17.69 13.73
C GLY A 25 16.53 17.94 12.28
N ILE A 26 17.41 18.54 11.47
CA ILE A 26 17.14 19.07 10.12
C ILE A 26 17.03 17.93 9.09
N GLU A 27 16.29 16.88 9.41
CA GLU A 27 15.84 15.87 8.46
C GLU A 27 14.34 16.08 8.28
N ARG A 28 13.84 16.03 7.04
CA ARG A 28 12.40 15.95 6.77
C ARG A 28 11.89 14.58 7.24
N GLY A 29 11.90 14.36 8.55
CA GLY A 29 11.28 13.22 9.20
C GLY A 29 9.79 13.29 8.93
N VAL A 30 9.26 12.25 8.32
CA VAL A 30 7.81 12.09 8.16
C VAL A 30 7.25 12.01 9.58
N ALA A 31 6.52 13.04 10.00
CA ALA A 31 5.87 13.03 11.31
C ALA A 31 5.03 11.75 11.44
N SER A 32 5.08 11.09 12.60
CA SER A 32 4.41 9.82 12.83
C SER A 32 3.26 9.97 13.80
N MET A 33 2.18 9.26 13.53
CA MET A 33 0.95 9.25 14.30
C MET A 33 0.73 7.87 14.90
N GLU A 34 0.28 7.83 16.16
CA GLU A 34 0.00 6.61 16.90
C GLU A 34 -1.52 6.45 17.10
N ILE A 35 -2.02 5.25 16.82
CA ILE A 35 -3.42 4.87 17.01
C ILE A 35 -3.46 3.65 17.93
N THR A 36 -4.20 3.75 19.04
CA THR A 36 -4.36 2.66 20.00
C THR A 36 -5.84 2.40 20.24
N ILE A 37 -6.26 1.15 20.08
CA ILE A 37 -7.59 0.70 20.50
C ILE A 37 -7.56 0.54 22.02
N LEU A 38 -8.35 1.32 22.74
CA LEU A 38 -8.36 1.28 24.21
C LEU A 38 -9.30 0.21 24.76
N ASP A 39 -10.42 0.02 24.07
CA ASP A 39 -11.45 -0.92 24.47
C ASP A 39 -12.22 -1.43 23.26
N ALA A 40 -12.72 -2.66 23.35
CA ALA A 40 -13.45 -3.30 22.27
C ALA A 40 -14.36 -4.42 22.79
N GLU A 41 -15.67 -4.18 22.71
CA GLU A 41 -16.70 -5.14 23.07
C GLU A 41 -17.47 -5.64 21.83
N ASN A 42 -18.11 -6.80 21.94
CA ASN A 42 -18.97 -7.37 20.89
C ASN A 42 -18.28 -7.48 19.51
N LEU A 43 -17.00 -7.83 19.50
CA LEU A 43 -16.20 -7.90 18.28
C LEU A 43 -16.63 -9.06 17.36
N PRO A 44 -16.54 -8.86 16.03
CA PRO A 44 -16.75 -9.95 15.10
C PRO A 44 -15.60 -10.98 15.15
N ARG A 45 -15.82 -12.17 14.58
CA ARG A 45 -14.79 -13.21 14.49
C ARG A 45 -13.59 -12.70 13.67
N LYS A 46 -12.37 -12.90 14.18
CA LYS A 46 -11.12 -12.44 13.53
C LYS A 46 -11.20 -10.95 13.12
N PRO A 47 -11.27 -10.05 14.11
CA PRO A 47 -11.45 -8.63 13.85
C PRO A 47 -10.19 -8.00 13.25
N VAL A 48 -10.40 -7.17 12.24
CA VAL A 48 -9.36 -6.39 11.54
C VAL A 48 -9.73 -4.93 11.66
N VAL A 49 -8.79 -4.07 12.04
CA VAL A 49 -8.94 -2.62 11.99
C VAL A 49 -8.37 -2.09 10.67
N ALA A 50 -9.19 -1.37 9.92
CA ALA A 50 -8.79 -0.62 8.73
C ALA A 50 -8.68 0.86 9.07
N ILE A 51 -7.53 1.45 8.75
CA ILE A 51 -7.15 2.81 9.10
C ILE A 51 -6.87 3.55 7.80
N HIS A 52 -7.62 4.61 7.52
CA HIS A 52 -7.35 5.52 6.41
C HIS A 52 -7.02 6.91 6.95
N ALA A 53 -5.86 7.45 6.56
CA ALA A 53 -5.40 8.77 6.95
C ALA A 53 -4.74 9.46 5.73
N GLY A 54 -5.49 10.34 5.06
CA GLY A 54 -5.04 10.92 3.80
C GLY A 54 -4.80 9.86 2.72
N CYS A 55 -3.54 9.69 2.28
CA CYS A 55 -3.13 8.65 1.34
C CYS A 55 -2.72 7.32 2.02
N VAL A 56 -2.58 7.31 3.34
CA VAL A 56 -2.20 6.10 4.09
C VAL A 56 -3.42 5.20 4.23
N ARG A 57 -3.26 3.94 3.84
CA ARG A 57 -4.25 2.87 4.06
C ARG A 57 -3.53 1.72 4.76
N ARG A 58 -3.93 1.42 6.00
CA ARG A 58 -3.35 0.34 6.79
C ARG A 58 -4.44 -0.59 7.31
N GLN A 59 -4.21 -1.89 7.20
CA GLN A 59 -5.02 -2.90 7.87
C GLN A 59 -4.14 -3.64 8.88
N ALA A 60 -4.70 -3.92 10.05
CA ALA A 60 -4.03 -4.68 11.09
C ALA A 60 -5.04 -5.55 11.84
N LYS A 61 -4.57 -6.65 12.43
CA LYS A 61 -5.36 -7.37 13.43
C LYS A 61 -5.73 -6.39 14.56
N LEU A 62 -6.97 -6.43 15.01
CA LEU A 62 -7.41 -5.59 16.12
C LEU A 62 -6.83 -6.14 17.42
N GLU A 63 -5.99 -5.36 18.08
CA GLU A 63 -5.36 -5.68 19.36
C GLU A 63 -5.55 -4.49 20.31
N VAL A 64 -6.13 -4.77 21.48
CA VAL A 64 -6.42 -3.75 22.50
C VAL A 64 -5.12 -3.39 23.21
N ASN A 65 -4.92 -2.10 23.46
CA ASN A 65 -3.72 -1.51 24.07
C ASN A 65 -2.41 -1.67 23.26
N GLN A 66 -2.51 -2.06 21.99
CA GLN A 66 -1.35 -2.16 21.10
C GLN A 66 -1.27 -0.93 20.18
N PRO A 67 -0.16 -0.17 20.21
CA PRO A 67 -0.02 1.02 19.38
C PRO A 67 0.29 0.68 17.92
N ILE A 68 -0.46 1.31 17.01
CA ILE A 68 -0.30 1.21 15.56
C ILE A 68 0.26 2.54 15.04
N HIS A 69 1.47 2.49 14.48
CA HIS A 69 2.16 3.67 13.96
C HIS A 69 1.88 3.88 12.48
N ILE A 70 1.39 5.04 12.09
CA ILE A 70 1.21 5.41 10.68
C ILE A 70 1.89 6.74 10.39
N PRO A 71 2.33 6.98 9.14
CA PRO A 71 2.75 8.32 8.72
C PRO A 71 1.62 9.32 8.98
N GLU A 72 1.95 10.48 9.53
CA GLU A 72 1.00 11.55 9.74
C GLU A 72 0.54 12.10 8.38
N PRO A 73 -0.78 12.21 8.13
CA PRO A 73 -1.26 12.91 6.96
C PRO A 73 -0.73 14.35 7.04
N GLY A 74 -0.14 14.85 5.96
CA GLY A 74 0.58 16.13 5.93
C GLY A 74 -0.22 17.33 6.46
N PRO A 75 0.38 18.53 6.52
CA PRO A 75 -0.11 19.69 7.28
C PRO A 75 -1.54 20.16 6.95
N GLN A 76 -2.13 19.72 5.84
CA GLN A 76 -3.55 19.94 5.53
C GLN A 76 -4.52 18.99 6.27
N GLY A 77 -4.04 18.17 7.21
CA GLY A 77 -4.86 17.50 8.21
C GLY A 77 -6.00 16.68 7.61
N GLY A 78 -5.66 15.62 6.87
CA GLY A 78 -6.67 14.70 6.36
C GLY A 78 -7.44 14.03 7.51
N THR A 79 -8.76 13.87 7.36
CA THR A 79 -9.59 13.07 8.27
C THR A 79 -9.00 11.67 8.43
N VAL A 80 -8.96 11.17 9.66
CA VAL A 80 -8.62 9.77 9.95
C VAL A 80 -9.91 8.99 10.12
N SER A 81 -10.15 8.01 9.25
CA SER A 81 -11.26 7.08 9.39
C SER A 81 -10.78 5.71 9.86
N LEU A 82 -11.58 5.13 10.75
CA LEU A 82 -11.33 3.84 11.36
C LEU A 82 -12.56 2.96 11.13
N SER A 83 -12.34 1.76 10.59
CA SER A 83 -13.40 0.77 10.37
C SER A 83 -12.99 -0.56 10.96
N VAL A 84 -13.91 -1.22 11.66
CA VAL A 84 -13.73 -2.59 12.16
C VAL A 84 -14.36 -3.55 11.15
N MET A 85 -13.58 -4.53 10.71
CA MET A 85 -13.94 -5.51 9.68
C MET A 85 -13.75 -6.93 10.22
N THR A 86 -14.40 -7.89 9.55
CA THR A 86 -14.27 -9.33 9.81
C THR A 86 -13.44 -9.95 8.70
N GLN A 87 -12.40 -10.70 9.05
CA GLN A 87 -11.67 -11.47 8.06
C GLN A 87 -12.48 -12.72 7.66
N LEU A 88 -13.00 -12.72 6.43
CA LEU A 88 -13.83 -13.83 5.93
C LEU A 88 -13.02 -15.02 5.42
N ALA A 89 -11.82 -14.77 4.87
CA ALA A 89 -10.92 -15.81 4.37
C ALA A 89 -9.46 -15.32 4.38
N SER A 90 -8.51 -16.25 4.23
CA SER A 90 -7.10 -15.95 4.02
C SER A 90 -6.43 -17.11 3.30
N HIS A 91 -5.45 -16.79 2.48
CA HIS A 91 -4.65 -17.76 1.77
C HIS A 91 -3.20 -17.26 1.72
N THR A 92 -2.25 -18.17 1.93
CA THR A 92 -0.82 -17.87 1.91
C THR A 92 -0.22 -18.62 0.73
N LEU A 93 0.42 -17.89 -0.18
CA LEU A 93 1.13 -18.48 -1.31
C LEU A 93 2.52 -18.91 -0.84
N LEU A 94 2.77 -20.23 -0.82
CA LEU A 94 4.03 -20.80 -0.32
C LEU A 94 5.15 -20.73 -1.37
N GLU A 95 4.82 -20.83 -2.66
CA GLU A 95 5.78 -20.74 -3.76
C GLU A 95 5.11 -20.02 -4.93
N ALA A 96 5.47 -18.75 -5.14
CA ALA A 96 4.99 -17.98 -6.26
C ALA A 96 6.15 -17.63 -7.17
N GLY A 97 6.14 -18.16 -8.40
CA GLY A 97 7.22 -17.91 -9.36
C GLY A 97 7.50 -18.98 -10.42
N SER A 98 6.70 -20.03 -10.57
CA SER A 98 6.94 -21.04 -11.60
C SER A 98 6.31 -20.72 -12.96
N THR A 99 5.41 -19.73 -13.04
CA THR A 99 4.75 -19.37 -14.30
C THR A 99 4.88 -17.89 -14.66
N PRO A 100 5.23 -17.55 -15.92
CA PRO A 100 5.25 -16.16 -16.39
C PRO A 100 3.86 -15.51 -16.45
N GLN A 101 2.79 -16.32 -16.33
CA GLN A 101 1.40 -15.87 -16.39
C GLN A 101 0.87 -15.40 -15.01
N GLY A 102 1.60 -15.67 -13.93
CA GLY A 102 1.20 -15.44 -12.55
C GLY A 102 0.39 -16.59 -11.95
N ASP A 103 0.46 -16.72 -10.63
CA ASP A 103 -0.21 -17.79 -9.90
C ASP A 103 -1.69 -17.44 -9.71
N GLU A 104 -2.59 -18.31 -10.17
CA GLU A 104 -4.02 -18.20 -9.91
C GLU A 104 -4.36 -18.93 -8.62
N CYS A 105 -5.10 -18.28 -7.72
CA CYS A 105 -5.60 -18.91 -6.51
C CYS A 105 -7.08 -18.60 -6.29
N SER A 106 -7.78 -19.60 -5.78
CA SER A 106 -9.20 -19.57 -5.46
C SER A 106 -9.36 -19.61 -3.94
N ILE A 107 -9.97 -18.57 -3.37
CA ILE A 107 -10.18 -18.46 -1.93
C ILE A 107 -11.67 -18.59 -1.63
N PRO A 108 -12.11 -19.67 -0.95
CA PRO A 108 -13.50 -19.79 -0.53
C PRO A 108 -13.80 -18.80 0.60
N VAL A 109 -14.91 -18.09 0.45
CA VAL A 109 -15.40 -17.08 1.38
C VAL A 109 -16.74 -17.55 1.92
N ARG A 110 -16.88 -17.59 3.25
CA ARG A 110 -18.17 -17.82 3.90
C ARG A 110 -18.70 -16.52 4.45
N GLY A 111 -19.85 -16.10 3.92
CA GLY A 111 -20.57 -14.93 4.40
C GLY A 111 -21.23 -15.19 5.76
N PRO A 112 -21.59 -14.12 6.50
CA PRO A 112 -22.27 -14.23 7.79
C PRO A 112 -23.66 -14.88 7.70
N SER A 113 -24.30 -14.86 6.52
CA SER A 113 -25.57 -15.54 6.25
C SER A 113 -25.44 -17.04 5.95
N GLY A 114 -24.23 -17.59 5.99
CA GLY A 114 -23.95 -18.99 5.60
C GLY A 114 -23.79 -19.20 4.09
N ALA A 115 -24.01 -18.16 3.27
CA ALA A 115 -23.74 -18.22 1.84
C ALA A 115 -22.25 -18.45 1.58
N SER A 116 -21.94 -19.40 0.69
CA SER A 116 -20.57 -19.64 0.21
C SER A 116 -20.34 -18.86 -1.07
N SER A 117 -19.20 -18.20 -1.16
CA SER A 117 -18.72 -17.49 -2.34
C SER A 117 -17.25 -17.83 -2.56
N GLU A 118 -16.71 -17.48 -3.72
CA GLU A 118 -15.32 -17.73 -4.07
C GLU A 118 -14.70 -16.45 -4.62
N VAL A 119 -13.48 -16.14 -4.18
CA VAL A 119 -12.68 -15.04 -4.72
C VAL A 119 -11.51 -15.64 -5.48
N LYS A 120 -11.49 -15.43 -6.79
CA LYS A 120 -10.38 -15.82 -7.67
C LYS A 120 -9.42 -14.66 -7.82
N LEU A 121 -8.15 -14.92 -7.59
CA LEU A 121 -7.08 -13.93 -7.65
C LEU A 121 -5.98 -14.46 -8.58
N ARG A 122 -5.39 -13.57 -9.36
CA ARG A 122 -4.13 -13.82 -10.06
C ARG A 122 -3.05 -12.96 -9.42
N VAL A 123 -1.96 -13.58 -8.99
CA VAL A 123 -0.81 -12.90 -8.37
C VAL A 123 0.35 -12.92 -9.35
N GLN A 124 0.76 -11.73 -9.80
CA GLN A 124 1.93 -11.53 -10.64
C GLN A 124 2.99 -10.77 -9.84
N ARG A 125 4.20 -11.33 -9.76
CA ARG A 125 5.35 -10.65 -9.14
C ARG A 125 6.12 -9.94 -10.24
N ALA A 126 6.38 -8.64 -10.09
CA ALA A 126 7.26 -7.91 -10.99
C ALA A 126 8.71 -8.35 -10.75
N GLY A 127 9.18 -9.35 -11.50
CA GLY A 127 10.49 -9.95 -11.28
C GLY A 127 10.85 -11.09 -12.22
N ALA A 128 10.64 -10.92 -13.53
CA ALA A 128 11.36 -11.61 -14.61
C ALA A 128 11.00 -10.93 -15.94
N PRO A 129 11.94 -10.64 -16.86
CA PRO A 129 11.60 -10.15 -18.19
C PRO A 129 10.94 -11.30 -18.96
N ALA A 130 9.61 -11.32 -18.99
CA ALA A 130 8.87 -12.21 -19.85
C ALA A 130 9.03 -11.74 -21.29
N ALA A 131 9.74 -12.53 -22.10
CA ALA A 131 9.71 -12.43 -23.54
C ALA A 131 8.25 -12.45 -24.01
N ALA A 132 7.89 -11.47 -24.83
CA ALA A 132 6.55 -11.31 -25.36
C ALA A 132 6.10 -12.56 -26.13
N PRO A 133 4.80 -12.89 -26.07
CA PRO A 133 4.10 -13.41 -27.22
C PRO A 133 3.10 -12.37 -27.72
N ASP A 134 3.28 -12.04 -29.00
CA ASP A 134 2.27 -11.44 -29.85
C ASP A 134 1.01 -12.33 -29.86
N VAL A 135 -0.16 -11.69 -29.80
CA VAL A 135 -1.41 -11.99 -30.52
C VAL A 135 -2.65 -11.47 -29.75
N ALA A 136 -3.23 -10.41 -30.33
CA ALA A 136 -4.64 -10.01 -30.40
C ALA A 136 -5.52 -9.73 -29.14
N LYS A 137 -6.03 -8.48 -29.11
CA LYS A 137 -7.20 -7.86 -28.42
C LYS A 137 -8.41 -8.78 -28.08
N PRO A 138 -9.33 -8.44 -27.14
CA PRO A 138 -9.88 -7.08 -26.89
C PRO A 138 -10.07 -6.64 -25.41
N ALA A 139 -10.31 -5.34 -25.23
CA ALA A 139 -10.54 -4.65 -23.95
C ALA A 139 -11.79 -5.13 -23.17
N PRO A 140 -11.88 -4.79 -21.87
CA PRO A 140 -12.97 -3.87 -21.47
C PRO A 140 -12.53 -2.75 -20.52
N LYS A 141 -13.33 -1.67 -20.53
CA LYS A 141 -13.16 -0.39 -19.84
C LYS A 141 -13.45 -0.50 -18.34
N ALA A 142 -12.67 0.18 -17.49
CA ALA A 142 -13.18 0.85 -16.28
C ALA A 142 -12.14 1.82 -15.67
N GLY A 143 -12.32 3.11 -15.98
CA GLY A 143 -12.19 4.24 -15.03
C GLY A 143 -10.90 4.38 -14.22
N GLY A 144 -9.88 4.98 -14.81
CA GLY A 144 -8.73 5.51 -14.08
C GLY A 144 -7.79 6.23 -15.04
N ILE A 145 -8.02 7.54 -15.21
CA ILE A 145 -7.26 8.55 -15.94
C ILE A 145 -5.91 8.05 -16.51
N ASP A 146 -5.77 8.18 -17.83
CA ASP A 146 -4.67 7.78 -18.71
C ASP A 146 -3.29 8.40 -18.41
N THR A 147 -3.07 8.96 -17.21
CA THR A 147 -1.78 9.50 -16.82
C THR A 147 -0.73 8.43 -16.61
N VAL A 148 -1.09 7.27 -16.05
CA VAL A 148 -0.12 6.19 -15.76
C VAL A 148 0.35 5.48 -17.03
N GLY A 149 -0.54 5.27 -18.00
CA GLY A 149 -0.21 4.68 -19.31
C GLY A 149 0.73 5.58 -20.13
N LEU A 150 0.38 6.86 -20.29
CA LEU A 150 1.19 7.83 -21.02
C LEU A 150 2.57 8.06 -20.37
N THR A 151 2.66 8.09 -19.02
CA THR A 151 3.98 8.16 -18.35
C THR A 151 4.80 6.89 -18.55
N LYS A 152 4.17 5.72 -18.59
CA LYS A 152 4.89 4.46 -18.78
C LYS A 152 5.50 4.38 -20.18
N ASP A 153 4.73 4.77 -21.20
CA ASP A 153 5.22 4.78 -22.58
C ASP A 153 6.40 5.74 -22.75
N TYR A 154 6.34 6.95 -22.15
CA TYR A 154 7.45 7.89 -22.17
C TYR A 154 8.70 7.38 -21.40
N LEU A 155 8.50 6.71 -20.26
CA LEU A 155 9.58 6.11 -19.48
C LEU A 155 10.29 4.98 -20.25
N ASP A 156 9.53 4.17 -20.97
CA ASP A 156 10.05 3.05 -21.76
C ASP A 156 10.68 3.53 -23.08
N GLU A 157 10.03 4.43 -23.81
CA GLU A 157 10.52 5.00 -25.07
C GLU A 157 11.87 5.71 -24.88
N HIS A 158 12.00 6.50 -23.81
CA HIS A 158 13.24 7.20 -23.48
C HIS A 158 14.19 6.39 -22.60
N GLN A 159 13.85 5.13 -22.27
CA GLN A 159 14.63 4.24 -21.40
C GLN A 159 15.04 4.91 -20.08
N LEU A 160 14.19 5.82 -19.60
CA LEU A 160 14.50 6.73 -18.51
C LEU A 160 14.70 5.97 -17.20
N GLN A 161 14.02 4.83 -17.06
CA GLN A 161 14.15 3.93 -15.92
C GLN A 161 15.55 3.32 -15.81
N GLN A 162 16.13 2.84 -16.93
CA GLN A 162 17.48 2.28 -16.94
C GLN A 162 18.53 3.36 -16.65
N LEU A 163 18.38 4.54 -17.27
CA LEU A 163 19.26 5.67 -17.06
C LEU A 163 19.27 6.14 -15.59
N LEU A 164 18.10 6.21 -14.94
CA LEU A 164 18.02 6.59 -13.53
C LEU A 164 18.65 5.53 -12.62
N GLN A 165 18.42 4.25 -12.90
CA GLN A 165 18.97 3.15 -12.12
C GLN A 165 20.50 3.11 -12.17
N ASP A 166 21.09 3.27 -13.35
CA ASP A 166 22.54 3.33 -13.54
C ASP A 166 23.16 4.56 -12.86
N LEU A 167 22.51 5.71 -12.97
CA LEU A 167 22.97 6.94 -12.34
C LEU A 167 23.01 6.82 -10.81
N ILE A 168 21.96 6.23 -10.22
CA ILE A 168 21.90 5.98 -8.77
C ILE A 168 22.99 5.00 -8.36
N GLN A 169 23.18 3.89 -9.09
CA GLN A 169 24.25 2.94 -8.81
C GLN A 169 25.63 3.58 -8.85
N ASN A 170 25.90 4.46 -9.81
CA ASN A 170 27.18 5.15 -9.94
C ASN A 170 27.44 6.11 -8.78
N VAL A 171 26.42 6.86 -8.35
CA VAL A 171 26.53 7.75 -7.18
C VAL A 171 26.78 6.95 -5.90
N LEU A 172 26.04 5.84 -5.71
CA LEU A 172 26.21 4.98 -4.55
C LEU A 172 27.59 4.31 -4.50
N ARG A 173 28.17 3.99 -5.66
CA ARG A 173 29.52 3.40 -5.76
C ARG A 173 30.62 4.44 -5.54
N ALA A 174 30.50 5.61 -6.15
CA ALA A 174 31.54 6.64 -6.09
C ALA A 174 31.51 7.47 -4.79
N GLN A 175 30.37 7.45 -4.06
CA GLN A 175 30.11 8.25 -2.87
C GLN A 175 30.73 9.65 -2.91
N PRO A 176 30.39 10.46 -3.92
CA PRO A 176 30.96 11.79 -4.07
C PRO A 176 30.43 12.72 -2.97
N GLU A 177 31.27 13.66 -2.55
CA GLU A 177 30.92 14.68 -1.55
C GLU A 177 29.74 15.57 -1.98
N ASN A 178 29.52 15.71 -3.30
CA ASN A 178 28.33 16.35 -3.85
C ASN A 178 27.66 15.45 -4.93
N PRO A 179 26.58 14.73 -4.59
CA PRO A 179 25.93 13.79 -5.51
C PRO A 179 25.27 14.49 -6.69
N TYR A 180 24.67 15.66 -6.50
CA TYR A 180 24.00 16.40 -7.57
C TYR A 180 24.99 16.88 -8.63
N ARG A 181 26.15 17.41 -8.24
CA ARG A 181 27.20 17.82 -9.17
C ARG A 181 27.74 16.63 -9.96
N TYR A 182 27.92 15.49 -9.31
CA TYR A 182 28.34 14.25 -9.94
C TYR A 182 27.31 13.77 -10.98
N MET A 183 26.02 13.75 -10.62
CA MET A 183 24.94 13.34 -11.52
C MET A 183 24.87 14.21 -12.79
N VAL A 184 24.94 15.53 -12.65
CA VAL A 184 24.94 16.45 -13.80
C VAL A 184 26.16 16.22 -14.70
N LYS A 185 27.33 15.93 -14.12
CA LYS A 185 28.54 15.62 -14.88
C LYS A 185 28.36 14.31 -15.66
N THR A 186 27.93 13.23 -15.00
CA THR A 186 27.70 11.93 -15.64
C THR A 186 26.68 12.03 -16.78
N LEU A 187 25.56 12.74 -16.58
CA LEU A 187 24.56 12.92 -17.63
C LEU A 187 25.07 13.73 -18.82
N ARG A 188 25.95 14.73 -18.60
CA ARG A 188 26.60 15.47 -19.69
C ARG A 188 27.57 14.60 -20.49
N GLU A 189 28.30 13.73 -19.81
CA GLU A 189 29.23 12.77 -20.43
C GLU A 189 28.45 11.73 -21.25
N SER A 190 27.40 11.12 -20.68
CA SER A 190 26.54 10.18 -21.40
C SER A 190 25.80 10.80 -22.59
N LYS A 191 25.46 12.09 -22.52
CA LYS A 191 24.89 12.83 -23.67
C LYS A 191 25.90 13.02 -24.79
N LYS A 192 27.19 13.20 -24.48
CA LYS A 192 28.27 13.37 -25.45
C LYS A 192 28.61 12.06 -26.18
N GLU A 193 28.39 10.92 -25.55
CA GLU A 193 28.61 9.60 -26.16
C GLU A 193 27.43 9.12 -27.03
N ARG A 194 26.23 9.70 -26.85
CA ARG A 194 25.00 9.34 -27.58
C ARG A 194 24.59 10.33 -28.68
N GLY A 195 25.33 11.42 -28.88
CA GLY A 195 25.09 12.42 -29.92
C GLY A 195 26.25 12.50 -30.88
#